data_AF-A0A847XRK8-F1
#
_entry.id   AF-A0A847XRK8-F1
#
_cell.length_a   1.000
_cell.length_b   1.000
_cell.length_c   1.000
_cell.angle_alpha   90.00
_cell.angle_beta   90.00
_cell.angle_gamma   90.00
#
_symmetry.space_group_name_H-M   'P 1'
#
loop_
_entity.id
_entity.type
_entity.pdbx_description
1 polymer ?
#
loop_
_entity_poly.entity_id
_entity_poly.type
_entity_poly.pdbx_seq_one_letter_code
_entity_poly.pdbx_strand_id
1 'polypeptide(L)'
;MQKKSLAFLLVLALIFLPFTKQKLSAQILGSGMREVSVSGWYDDFNYILRKYDNDGKRVTIKVNIRSGKETIISEPKTDRELFMESLPADASPGPGDVISPDNKSIVFLRNDGLFYYSKDNKSLRKLIDSGNAVNISFSPDCSKIAYTKNGDLYVYDLIAFREIRLTFDASDTIYNG
;
A
#
# COMPACT_ATOMS: atom_id res chain seq x y z
N MET A 1 72.47 4.36 35.18
CA MET A 1 71.43 3.61 35.92
C MET A 1 70.20 4.49 36.04
N GLN A 2 69.01 3.98 35.67
CA GLN A 2 67.64 4.54 35.79
C GLN A 2 66.89 4.61 34.46
N LYS A 3 66.32 3.47 34.05
CA LYS A 3 65.08 3.42 33.27
C LYS A 3 63.98 3.05 34.25
N LYS A 4 63.20 4.02 34.72
CA LYS A 4 61.92 3.74 35.36
C LYS A 4 60.86 4.70 34.85
N SER A 5 59.79 4.08 34.36
CA SER A 5 58.41 4.54 34.49
C SER A 5 57.90 5.64 33.54
N LEU A 6 57.91 5.35 32.23
CA LEU A 6 56.90 5.92 31.32
C LEU A 6 55.57 5.13 31.38
N ALA A 7 55.59 3.91 31.94
CA ALA A 7 54.42 3.03 32.02
C ALA A 7 53.35 3.49 33.04
N PHE A 8 53.70 4.35 34.00
CA PHE A 8 52.76 4.75 35.06
C PHE A 8 51.78 5.86 34.62
N LEU A 9 52.13 6.63 33.58
CA LEU A 9 51.28 7.71 33.06
C LEU A 9 50.18 7.22 32.09
N LEU A 10 50.36 6.05 31.48
CA LEU A 10 49.39 5.49 30.54
C LEU A 10 48.27 4.68 31.22
N VAL A 11 48.50 4.21 32.45
CA VAL A 11 47.48 3.48 33.23
C VAL A 11 46.47 4.44 33.87
N LEU A 12 46.84 5.70 34.15
CA LEU A 12 45.92 6.66 34.76
C LEU A 12 44.89 7.25 33.78
N ALA A 13 45.20 7.27 32.48
CA ALA A 13 44.31 7.82 31.45
C ALA A 13 43.16 6.87 31.07
N LEU A 14 43.25 5.57 31.39
CA LEU A 14 42.21 4.58 31.11
C LEU A 14 41.09 4.54 32.15
N ILE A 15 41.24 5.22 33.29
CA ILE A 15 40.25 5.23 34.39
C ILE A 15 39.19 6.34 34.20
N PHE A 16 39.41 7.29 33.30
CA PHE A 16 38.51 8.41 33.03
C PHE A 16 37.81 8.36 31.66
N LEU A 17 37.54 7.18 31.11
CA LEU A 17 36.50 7.07 30.08
C LEU A 17 35.15 7.10 30.80
N PRO A 18 34.36 8.19 30.71
CA PRO A 18 33.00 8.14 31.20
C PRO A 18 32.30 7.09 30.34
N PHE A 19 31.96 5.95 30.93
CA PHE A 19 30.93 5.07 30.38
C PHE A 19 29.65 5.91 30.32
N THR A 20 29.43 6.57 29.19
CA THR A 20 28.15 7.16 28.86
C THR A 20 27.18 5.99 28.76
N LYS A 21 26.50 5.70 29.87
CA LYS A 21 25.35 4.81 29.87
C LYS A 21 24.31 5.48 28.98
N GLN A 22 24.33 5.17 27.70
CA GLN A 22 23.20 5.44 26.82
C GLN A 22 22.04 4.62 27.40
N LYS A 23 21.13 5.30 28.11
CA LYS A 23 19.84 4.73 28.44
C LYS A 23 19.09 4.55 27.13
N LEU A 24 19.21 3.36 26.54
CA LEU A 24 18.29 2.89 25.53
C LEU A 24 16.96 2.60 26.23
N SER A 25 16.10 3.63 26.29
CA SER A 25 14.72 3.48 26.71
C SER A 25 13.93 2.87 25.55
N ALA A 26 13.98 1.55 25.43
CA ALA A 26 13.09 0.80 24.56
C ALA A 26 11.83 0.43 25.35
N GLN A 27 10.96 1.41 25.59
CA GLN A 27 9.60 1.18 26.05
C GLN A 27 8.64 2.00 25.19
N ILE A 28 7.66 1.33 24.59
CA ILE A 28 6.55 1.97 23.90
C ILE A 28 5.66 2.59 24.99
N LEU A 29 5.76 3.91 25.17
CA LEU A 29 4.89 4.66 26.07
C LEU A 29 3.47 4.69 25.47
N GLY A 30 2.49 4.22 26.22
CA GLY A 30 1.12 3.99 25.73
C GLY A 30 0.39 5.24 25.24
N SER A 31 -0.38 5.05 24.17
CA SER A 31 -1.66 5.69 23.82
C SER A 31 -1.84 7.15 24.28
N GLY A 32 -1.34 8.10 23.49
CA GLY A 32 -1.66 9.53 23.63
C GLY A 32 -0.65 10.52 23.04
N MET A 33 0.53 10.07 22.62
CA MET A 33 1.60 10.94 22.10
C MET A 33 1.90 10.65 20.62
N ARG A 34 1.95 11.71 19.80
CA ARG A 34 2.59 11.83 18.47
C ARG A 34 3.28 10.55 18.00
N GLU A 35 2.49 9.61 17.48
CA GLU A 35 2.96 8.25 17.24
C GLU A 35 4.00 8.23 16.13
N VAL A 36 5.18 7.68 16.45
CA VAL A 36 6.25 7.46 15.49
C VAL A 36 6.09 6.06 14.93
N SER A 37 5.90 5.95 13.62
CA SER A 37 5.68 4.66 12.95
C SER A 37 6.64 4.49 11.78
N VAL A 38 7.23 3.30 11.67
CA VAL A 38 7.99 2.89 10.48
C VAL A 38 6.98 2.49 9.41
N SER A 39 7.03 3.17 8.26
CA SER A 39 6.08 2.96 7.15
C SER A 39 6.58 2.01 6.07
N GLY A 40 7.87 1.63 6.10
CA GLY A 40 8.47 0.70 5.15
C GLY A 40 9.88 1.09 4.76
N TRP A 41 10.42 0.44 3.73
CA TRP A 41 11.71 0.77 3.12
C TRP A 41 11.53 1.75 1.96
N TYR A 42 12.42 2.74 1.85
CA TYR A 42 12.53 3.62 0.69
C TYR A 42 13.48 3.03 -0.35
N ASP A 43 14.60 2.45 0.12
CA ASP A 43 15.59 1.70 -0.66
C ASP A 43 16.42 0.80 0.29
N ASP A 44 17.45 0.12 -0.22
CA ASP A 44 18.32 -0.80 0.54
C ASP A 44 19.00 -0.18 1.78
N PHE A 45 19.13 1.14 1.82
CA PHE A 45 19.83 1.84 2.90
C PHE A 45 18.96 2.84 3.65
N ASN A 46 17.71 3.04 3.24
CA ASN A 46 16.87 4.07 3.80
C ASN A 46 15.48 3.53 4.11
N TYR A 47 15.01 3.73 5.35
CA TYR A 47 13.63 3.42 5.74
C TYR A 47 12.80 4.69 5.91
N ILE A 48 11.48 4.53 5.89
CA ILE A 48 10.50 5.61 5.99
C ILE A 48 9.92 5.61 7.38
N LEU A 49 9.88 6.79 8.00
CA LEU A 49 9.34 7.03 9.32
C LEU A 49 8.32 8.16 9.25
N ARG A 50 7.11 7.92 9.75
CA ARG A 50 6.08 8.93 9.94
C ARG A 50 6.13 9.38 11.39
N LYS A 51 6.33 10.68 11.61
CA LYS A 51 6.28 11.33 12.93
C LYS A 51 5.59 12.67 12.85
N TYR A 52 5.43 13.34 13.98
CA TYR A 52 5.00 14.72 14.03
C TYR A 52 6.22 15.62 14.23
N ASP A 53 6.27 16.76 13.55
CA ASP A 53 7.27 17.79 13.79
C ASP A 53 6.97 18.54 15.11
N ASN A 54 7.81 19.52 15.45
CA ASN A 54 7.66 20.29 16.69
C ASN A 54 6.30 21.01 16.74
N ASP A 55 5.81 21.47 15.60
CA ASP A 55 4.53 22.17 15.42
C ASP A 55 3.31 21.22 15.46
N GLY A 56 3.55 19.91 15.54
CA GLY A 56 2.49 18.90 15.59
C GLY A 56 1.88 18.59 14.24
N LYS A 57 2.56 18.92 13.14
CA LYS A 57 2.20 18.48 11.80
C LYS A 57 2.84 17.13 11.51
N ARG A 58 2.08 16.22 10.89
CA ARG A 58 2.60 14.92 10.45
C ARG A 58 3.60 15.13 9.31
N VAL A 59 4.79 14.58 9.47
CA VAL A 59 5.88 14.61 8.49
C VAL A 59 6.36 13.19 8.22
N THR A 60 6.74 12.96 6.96
CA THR A 60 7.33 11.70 6.52
C THR A 60 8.81 11.90 6.27
N ILE A 61 9.62 11.03 6.85
CA ILE A 61 11.06 11.19 6.93
C ILE A 61 11.71 9.94 6.39
N LYS A 62 12.67 10.15 5.49
CA LYS A 62 13.62 9.14 5.07
C LYS A 62 14.79 9.12 6.03
N VAL A 63 15.11 7.96 6.58
CA VAL A 63 16.22 7.77 7.52
C VAL A 63 17.21 6.76 6.97
N ASN A 64 18.48 7.17 6.87
CA ASN A 64 19.55 6.29 6.42
C ASN A 64 20.00 5.33 7.53
N ILE A 65 19.99 4.01 7.29
CA ILE A 65 20.32 3.00 8.31
C ILE A 65 21.76 3.04 8.80
N ARG A 66 22.70 3.54 7.98
CA ARG A 66 24.13 3.56 8.32
C ARG A 66 24.50 4.81 9.10
N SER A 67 23.97 5.96 8.70
CA SER A 67 24.35 7.27 9.25
C SER A 67 23.33 7.86 10.22
N GLY A 68 22.10 7.35 10.25
CA GLY A 68 20.99 7.96 10.99
C GLY A 68 20.51 9.29 10.39
N LYS A 69 21.03 9.71 9.23
CA LYS A 69 20.66 10.97 8.60
C LYS A 69 19.18 10.96 8.22
N GLU A 70 18.45 11.93 8.76
CA GLU A 70 17.03 12.17 8.49
C GLU A 70 16.87 13.19 7.34
N THR A 71 15.88 12.98 6.47
CA THR A 71 15.49 13.95 5.44
C THR A 71 13.98 13.89 5.25
N ILE A 72 13.31 15.03 5.36
CA ILE A 72 11.87 15.13 5.11
C ILE A 72 11.61 14.84 3.63
N ILE A 73 10.65 13.95 3.36
CA ILE A 73 10.23 13.59 2.01
C ILE A 73 8.72 13.76 1.88
N SER A 74 8.25 13.96 0.65
CA SER A 74 6.86 13.71 0.32
C SER A 74 6.55 12.23 0.55
N GLU A 75 5.32 11.91 0.94
CA GLU A 75 4.91 10.51 1.02
C GLU A 75 5.07 9.87 -0.37
N PRO A 76 5.79 8.74 -0.49
CA PRO A 76 5.81 8.02 -1.75
C PRO A 76 4.40 7.51 -2.04
N LYS A 77 3.94 7.74 -3.27
CA LYS A 77 2.65 7.24 -3.71
C LYS A 77 2.72 5.74 -3.91
N THR A 78 1.68 5.04 -3.47
CA THR A 78 1.47 3.62 -3.75
C THR A 78 1.16 3.42 -5.24
N ASP A 79 1.38 2.20 -5.75
CA ASP A 79 1.00 1.86 -7.13
C ASP A 79 -0.49 2.13 -7.40
N ARG A 80 -1.33 1.91 -6.39
CA ARG A 80 -2.75 2.23 -6.44
C ARG A 80 -2.99 3.73 -6.63
N GLU A 81 -2.35 4.59 -5.85
CA GLU A 81 -2.48 6.04 -5.99
C GLU A 81 -1.98 6.52 -7.36
N LEU A 82 -0.82 6.02 -7.80
CA LEU A 82 -0.27 6.31 -9.13
C LEU A 82 -1.21 5.86 -10.25
N PHE A 83 -1.88 4.72 -10.09
CA PHE A 83 -2.88 4.24 -11.04
C PHE A 83 -4.12 5.12 -11.05
N MET A 84 -4.66 5.47 -9.87
CA MET A 84 -5.84 6.34 -9.77
C MET A 84 -5.61 7.72 -10.39
N GLU A 85 -4.40 8.28 -10.23
CA GLU A 85 -4.01 9.54 -10.88
C GLU A 85 -3.84 9.43 -12.40
N SER A 86 -3.63 8.22 -12.91
CA SER A 86 -3.49 7.96 -14.36
C SER A 86 -4.82 7.75 -15.08
N LEU A 87 -5.93 7.71 -14.33
CA LEU A 87 -7.25 7.51 -14.91
C LEU A 87 -7.67 8.71 -15.79
N PRO A 88 -8.46 8.47 -16.85
CA PRO A 88 -9.04 9.53 -17.66
C PRO A 88 -9.91 10.49 -16.84
N ALA A 89 -10.01 11.75 -17.24
CA ALA A 89 -10.79 12.76 -16.51
C ALA A 89 -12.30 12.45 -16.46
N ASP A 90 -12.81 11.71 -17.44
CA ASP A 90 -14.19 11.21 -17.52
C ASP A 90 -14.38 9.90 -16.74
N ALA A 91 -13.31 9.23 -16.31
CA ALA A 91 -13.41 8.15 -15.34
C ALA A 91 -13.67 8.77 -13.97
N SER A 92 -14.83 8.44 -13.39
CA SER A 92 -15.21 8.88 -12.04
C SER A 92 -15.36 7.66 -11.13
N PRO A 93 -14.25 7.12 -10.56
CA PRO A 93 -14.31 5.97 -9.67
C PRO A 93 -15.13 6.28 -8.40
N GLY A 94 -16.04 5.38 -8.06
CA GLY A 94 -16.87 5.44 -6.86
C GLY A 94 -16.51 4.35 -5.84
N PRO A 95 -17.12 4.39 -4.63
CA PRO A 95 -16.84 3.43 -3.55
C PRO A 95 -17.11 1.94 -3.89
N GLY A 96 -17.92 1.66 -4.91
CA GLY A 96 -18.24 0.30 -5.37
C GLY A 96 -17.38 -0.20 -6.53
N ASP A 97 -16.44 0.61 -7.02
CA ASP A 97 -15.59 0.26 -8.16
C ASP A 97 -14.39 -0.57 -7.68
N VAL A 98 -14.02 -1.58 -8.45
CA VAL A 98 -13.05 -2.60 -8.03
C VAL A 98 -11.77 -2.45 -8.83
N ILE A 99 -10.64 -2.31 -8.14
CA ILE A 99 -9.31 -2.23 -8.76
C ILE A 99 -8.73 -3.63 -8.83
N SER A 100 -8.14 -3.96 -9.98
CA SER A 100 -7.42 -5.22 -10.20
C SER A 100 -6.24 -5.40 -9.22
N PRO A 101 -5.91 -6.65 -8.83
CA PRO A 101 -4.80 -6.95 -7.93
C PRO A 101 -3.46 -6.32 -8.31
N ASP A 102 -3.18 -6.14 -9.60
CA ASP A 102 -1.94 -5.57 -10.11
C ASP A 102 -1.93 -4.03 -10.17
N ASN A 103 -3.01 -3.36 -9.75
CA ASN A 103 -3.21 -1.91 -9.83
C ASN A 103 -3.05 -1.34 -11.26
N LYS A 104 -3.42 -2.09 -12.30
CA LYS A 104 -3.37 -1.60 -13.69
C LYS A 104 -4.72 -1.43 -14.36
N SER A 105 -5.75 -2.01 -13.75
CA SER A 105 -7.11 -1.98 -14.28
C SER A 105 -8.14 -1.71 -13.18
N ILE A 106 -9.29 -1.21 -13.60
CA ILE A 106 -10.45 -0.97 -12.73
C ILE A 106 -11.72 -1.41 -13.45
N VAL A 107 -12.66 -1.98 -12.71
CA VAL A 107 -14.04 -2.16 -13.16
C VAL A 107 -14.96 -1.28 -12.35
N PHE A 108 -15.93 -0.70 -13.03
CA PHE A 108 -16.87 0.19 -12.40
C PHE A 108 -18.28 0.01 -12.93
N LEU A 109 -19.23 -0.08 -12.00
CA LEU A 109 -20.63 -0.36 -12.30
C LEU A 109 -21.39 0.95 -12.46
N ARG A 110 -22.09 1.10 -13.58
CA ARG A 110 -23.00 2.21 -13.84
C ARG A 110 -24.38 1.66 -14.17
N ASN A 111 -25.37 2.54 -14.21
CA ASN A 111 -26.78 2.15 -14.43
C ASN A 111 -26.98 1.33 -15.72
N ASP A 112 -26.16 1.59 -16.74
CA ASP A 112 -26.27 0.99 -18.06
C ASP A 112 -25.29 -0.16 -18.31
N GLY A 113 -24.38 -0.47 -17.37
CA GLY A 113 -23.42 -1.56 -17.57
C GLY A 113 -22.27 -1.62 -16.59
N LEU A 114 -21.49 -2.71 -16.73
CA LEU A 114 -20.17 -2.85 -16.12
C LEU A 114 -19.12 -2.41 -17.13
N PHE A 115 -18.28 -1.47 -16.72
CA PHE A 115 -17.21 -0.94 -17.54
C PHE A 115 -15.86 -1.36 -17.00
N TYR A 116 -14.89 -1.51 -17.90
CA TYR A 116 -13.52 -1.91 -17.62
C TYR A 116 -12.56 -0.91 -18.25
N TYR A 117 -11.63 -0.41 -17.45
CA TYR A 117 -10.52 0.41 -17.91
C TYR A 117 -9.21 -0.28 -17.57
N SER A 118 -8.27 -0.23 -18.52
CA SER A 118 -6.89 -0.70 -18.35
C SER A 118 -5.92 0.42 -18.71
N LYS A 119 -4.91 0.63 -17.85
CA LYS A 119 -3.82 1.57 -18.07
C LYS A 119 -2.97 1.22 -19.29
N ASP A 120 -2.81 -0.08 -19.58
CA ASP A 120 -1.94 -0.56 -20.66
C ASP A 120 -2.54 -0.21 -22.04
N ASN A 121 -3.84 -0.42 -22.20
CA ASN A 121 -4.55 -0.14 -23.46
C ASN A 121 -5.15 1.27 -23.52
N LYS A 122 -5.21 1.97 -22.37
CA LYS A 122 -5.83 3.30 -22.20
C LYS A 122 -7.26 3.39 -22.76
N SER A 123 -8.00 2.28 -22.74
CA SER A 123 -9.34 2.18 -23.32
C SER A 123 -10.37 1.86 -22.25
N LEU A 124 -11.46 2.63 -22.23
CA LEU A 124 -12.66 2.28 -21.50
C LEU A 124 -13.53 1.35 -22.36
N ARG A 125 -13.84 0.15 -21.86
CA ARG A 125 -14.65 -0.85 -22.54
C ARG A 125 -15.87 -1.18 -21.72
N LYS A 126 -17.04 -1.20 -22.35
CA LYS A 126 -18.25 -1.79 -21.75
C LYS A 126 -18.17 -3.32 -21.85
N LEU A 127 -18.31 -4.01 -20.71
CA LEU A 127 -18.23 -5.47 -20.63
C LEU A 127 -19.61 -6.11 -20.72
N ILE A 128 -20.57 -5.60 -19.94
CA ILE A 128 -21.94 -6.12 -19.89
C ILE A 128 -22.95 -4.97 -20.03
N ASP A 129 -24.07 -5.24 -20.68
CA ASP A 129 -25.16 -4.27 -20.89
C ASP A 129 -26.23 -4.36 -19.78
N SER A 130 -25.80 -4.39 -18.52
CA SER A 130 -26.70 -4.34 -17.37
C SER A 130 -26.02 -3.75 -16.14
N GLY A 131 -26.73 -2.88 -15.43
CA GLY A 131 -26.29 -2.24 -14.19
C GLY A 131 -26.62 -3.02 -12.91
N ASN A 132 -27.07 -4.27 -13.02
CA ASN A 132 -27.52 -5.07 -11.87
C ASN A 132 -26.53 -6.16 -11.41
N ALA A 133 -25.29 -6.12 -11.88
CA ALA A 133 -24.23 -6.97 -11.37
C ALA A 133 -23.85 -6.56 -9.93
N VAL A 134 -23.63 -7.54 -9.07
CA VAL A 134 -23.18 -7.35 -7.68
C VAL A 134 -22.03 -8.30 -7.35
N ASN A 135 -21.40 -8.13 -6.19
CA ASN A 135 -20.28 -8.98 -5.74
C ASN A 135 -19.14 -9.08 -6.77
N ILE A 136 -18.84 -7.97 -7.44
CA ILE A 136 -17.85 -7.91 -8.50
C ILE A 136 -16.45 -8.08 -7.91
N SER A 137 -15.63 -8.95 -8.51
CA SER A 137 -14.25 -9.17 -8.10
C SER A 137 -13.37 -9.61 -9.27
N PHE A 138 -12.11 -9.21 -9.26
CA PHE A 138 -11.11 -9.70 -10.20
C PHE A 138 -10.57 -11.07 -9.75
N SER A 139 -10.22 -11.92 -10.72
CA SER A 139 -9.36 -13.07 -10.45
C SER A 139 -7.95 -12.59 -10.03
N PRO A 140 -7.20 -13.39 -9.23
CA PRO A 140 -5.86 -13.02 -8.78
C PRO A 140 -4.87 -12.72 -9.91
N ASP A 141 -5.02 -13.41 -11.05
CA ASP A 141 -4.22 -13.24 -12.27
C ASP A 141 -4.72 -12.11 -13.18
N CYS A 142 -5.74 -11.36 -12.76
CA CYS A 142 -6.38 -10.27 -13.49
C CYS A 142 -7.01 -10.66 -14.85
N SER A 143 -7.13 -11.96 -15.16
CA SER A 143 -7.65 -12.43 -16.46
C SER A 143 -9.17 -12.55 -16.54
N LYS A 144 -9.87 -12.49 -15.39
CA LYS A 144 -11.32 -12.66 -15.28
C LYS A 144 -11.94 -11.75 -14.23
N ILE A 145 -13.25 -11.57 -14.36
CA ILE A 145 -14.09 -10.89 -13.37
C ILE A 145 -15.22 -11.84 -12.97
N ALA A 146 -15.35 -12.14 -11.69
CA ALA A 146 -16.51 -12.84 -11.14
C ALA A 146 -17.53 -11.83 -10.63
N TYR A 147 -18.82 -12.14 -10.77
CA TYR A 147 -19.91 -11.34 -10.23
C TYR A 147 -21.20 -12.16 -10.20
N THR A 148 -22.19 -11.68 -9.45
CA THR A 148 -23.54 -12.24 -9.43
C THR A 148 -24.49 -11.32 -10.20
N LYS A 149 -25.39 -11.90 -10.99
CA LYS A 149 -26.42 -11.17 -11.76
C LYS A 149 -27.70 -11.99 -11.77
N ASN A 150 -28.82 -11.38 -11.36
CA ASN A 150 -30.12 -12.07 -11.25
C ASN A 150 -30.06 -13.38 -10.43
N GLY A 151 -29.26 -13.40 -9.37
CA GLY A 151 -29.11 -14.56 -8.49
C GLY A 151 -28.20 -15.67 -9.00
N ASP A 152 -27.61 -15.54 -10.20
CA ASP A 152 -26.65 -16.51 -10.72
C ASP A 152 -25.22 -15.99 -10.75
N LEU A 153 -24.27 -16.92 -10.68
CA LEU A 153 -22.84 -16.65 -10.81
C LEU A 153 -22.46 -16.51 -12.28
N TYR A 154 -21.65 -15.50 -12.55
CA TYR A 154 -21.08 -15.23 -13.86
C TYR A 154 -19.59 -14.99 -13.75
N VAL A 155 -18.89 -15.29 -14.84
CA VAL A 155 -17.51 -14.89 -15.07
C VAL A 155 -17.42 -14.17 -16.40
N TYR A 156 -16.80 -13.00 -16.41
CA TYR A 156 -16.37 -12.34 -17.63
C TYR A 156 -14.90 -12.69 -17.90
N ASP A 157 -14.63 -13.27 -19.06
CA ASP A 157 -13.28 -13.56 -19.52
C ASP A 157 -12.69 -12.31 -20.19
N LEU A 158 -11.65 -11.70 -19.62
CA LEU A 158 -11.03 -10.48 -20.15
C LEU A 158 -10.05 -10.74 -21.30
N ILE A 159 -9.71 -12.01 -21.57
CA ILE A 159 -8.85 -12.41 -22.69
C ILE A 159 -9.73 -12.66 -23.92
N ALA A 160 -10.74 -13.50 -23.77
CA ALA A 160 -11.70 -13.85 -24.82
C ALA A 160 -12.80 -12.80 -24.99
N PHE A 161 -12.93 -11.86 -24.05
CA PHE A 161 -13.96 -10.83 -23.99
C PHE A 161 -15.37 -11.36 -24.17
N ARG A 162 -15.71 -12.34 -23.33
CA ARG A 162 -17.04 -12.94 -23.31
C ARG A 162 -17.51 -13.21 -21.90
N GLU A 163 -18.82 -13.10 -21.73
CA GLU A 163 -19.52 -13.48 -20.51
C GLU A 163 -19.80 -14.99 -20.50
N ILE A 164 -19.65 -15.62 -19.34
CA ILE A 164 -19.93 -17.04 -19.11
C ILE A 164 -20.80 -17.13 -17.85
N ARG A 165 -22.01 -17.67 -18.00
CA ARG A 165 -22.89 -18.02 -16.86
C ARG A 165 -22.46 -19.36 -16.28
N LEU A 166 -22.32 -19.45 -14.96
CA LEU A 166 -21.84 -20.64 -14.24
C LEU A 166 -22.96 -21.44 -13.57
N THR A 167 -24.01 -20.76 -13.11
CA THR A 167 -25.19 -21.38 -12.45
C THR A 167 -26.46 -21.02 -13.20
N PHE A 168 -27.51 -21.85 -13.06
CA PHE A 168 -28.69 -21.76 -13.91
C PHE A 168 -30.01 -21.95 -13.15
N ASP A 169 -29.95 -22.09 -11.83
CA ASP A 169 -31.05 -22.48 -10.95
C ASP A 169 -31.53 -21.33 -10.05
N ALA A 170 -31.02 -20.10 -10.24
CA ALA A 170 -31.52 -18.94 -9.53
C ALA A 170 -33.04 -18.79 -9.69
N SER A 171 -33.69 -18.49 -8.57
CA SER A 171 -35.14 -18.30 -8.49
C SER A 171 -35.46 -17.37 -7.33
N ASP A 172 -36.75 -17.12 -7.05
CA ASP A 172 -37.17 -16.28 -5.93
C ASP A 172 -36.67 -16.77 -4.56
N THR A 173 -36.30 -18.06 -4.45
CA THR A 173 -35.79 -18.69 -3.22
C THR A 173 -34.36 -19.20 -3.32
N ILE A 174 -33.73 -19.15 -4.51
CA ILE A 174 -32.36 -19.66 -4.74
C ILE A 174 -31.47 -18.51 -5.22
N TYR A 175 -30.39 -18.26 -4.49
CA TYR A 175 -29.36 -17.29 -4.82
C TYR A 175 -27.98 -17.96 -4.79
N ASN A 176 -27.21 -17.79 -5.85
CA ASN A 176 -25.86 -18.31 -6.00
C ASN A 176 -24.82 -17.21 -5.75
N GLY A 177 -23.96 -17.42 -4.75
CA GLY A 177 -22.92 -16.47 -4.31
C GLY A 177 -23.27 -15.78 -3.02
#